data_AF-A0A4Q3BU82-F1
#
_entry.id   AF-A0A4Q3BU82-F1
#
_cell.length_a   1.000
_cell.length_b   1.000
_cell.length_c   1.000
_cell.angle_alpha   90.00
_cell.angle_beta   90.00
_cell.angle_gamma   90.00
#
_symmetry.space_group_name_H-M   'P 1'
#
loop_
_entity.id
_entity.type
_entity.pdbx_description
1 polymer ?
#
loop_
_entity_poly.entity_id
_entity_poly.type
_entity_poly.pdbx_seq_one_letter_code
_entity_poly.pdbx_strand_id
1 'polypeptide(L)'
;MPADMNRLSATIAGEINARPQQVTAAVALIDEGATIPFIARYRKEVTGGLDDTQLRTLGERLIYLRDMESRRDTIVDSIESQGKMTDELKRQIFAADTKATLEDIYLPYKPKRRTRAQIARERGLG
;
A
#
# COMPACT_ATOMS: atom_id res chain seq x y z
N MET A 1 7.86 -6.26 -1.90
CA MET A 1 8.79 -7.29 -1.39
C MET A 1 8.15 -8.06 -0.22
N PRO A 2 8.60 -9.28 0.14
CA PRO A 2 8.05 -10.03 1.29
C PRO A 2 8.12 -9.28 2.64
N ALA A 3 8.99 -8.27 2.76
CA ALA A 3 9.07 -7.40 3.95
C ALA A 3 7.80 -6.55 4.18
N ASP A 4 7.13 -6.11 3.11
CA ASP A 4 5.93 -5.27 3.21
C ASP A 4 4.76 -6.07 3.78
N MET A 5 4.64 -7.34 3.38
CA MET A 5 3.59 -8.24 3.85
C MET A 5 3.64 -8.47 5.37
N ASN A 6 4.84 -8.59 5.94
CA ASN A 6 5.02 -8.77 7.37
C ASN A 6 4.60 -7.52 8.15
N ARG A 7 4.96 -6.32 7.66
CA ARG A 7 4.53 -5.04 8.26
C ARG A 7 3.02 -4.87 8.17
N LEU A 8 2.42 -5.12 6.99
CA LEU A 8 0.98 -5.06 6.78
C LEU A 8 0.24 -6.01 7.72
N SER A 9 0.69 -7.26 7.79
CA SER A 9 0.09 -8.27 8.66
C SER A 9 0.17 -7.88 10.14
N ALA A 10 1.30 -7.31 10.58
CA ALA A 10 1.47 -6.83 11.95
C ALA A 10 0.57 -5.64 12.28
N THR A 11 0.47 -4.66 11.37
CA THR A 11 -0.43 -3.49 11.54
C THR A 11 -1.88 -3.95 11.68
N ILE A 12 -2.37 -4.75 10.73
CA ILE A 12 -3.75 -5.24 10.76
C ILE A 12 -4.01 -6.10 12.00
N ALA A 13 -3.05 -6.96 12.38
CA ALA A 13 -3.18 -7.80 13.57
C ALA A 13 -3.43 -6.97 14.84
N GLY A 14 -2.74 -5.84 14.99
CA GLY A 14 -2.99 -4.89 16.08
C GLY A 14 -4.38 -4.26 16.01
N GLU A 15 -4.85 -3.89 14.81
CA GLU A 15 -6.16 -3.27 14.58
C GLU A 15 -7.34 -4.22 14.89
N ILE A 16 -7.20 -5.53 14.63
CA ILE A 16 -8.28 -6.52 14.83
C ILE A 16 -8.09 -7.39 16.08
N ASN A 17 -7.11 -7.07 16.93
CA ASN A 17 -6.74 -7.84 18.12
C ASN A 17 -6.51 -9.34 17.80
N ALA A 18 -5.65 -9.61 16.81
CA ALA A 18 -5.28 -10.95 16.37
C ALA A 18 -3.76 -11.13 16.36
N ARG A 19 -3.31 -12.36 16.11
CA ARG A 19 -1.89 -12.63 15.88
C ARG A 19 -1.52 -12.37 14.41
N PRO A 20 -0.32 -11.85 14.10
CA PRO A 20 0.12 -11.63 12.72
C PRO A 20 -0.02 -12.86 11.81
N GLN A 21 0.23 -14.06 12.35
CA GLN A 21 0.10 -15.32 11.61
C GLN A 21 -1.35 -15.60 11.16
N GLN A 22 -2.35 -15.19 11.96
CA GLN A 22 -3.76 -15.33 11.59
C GLN A 22 -4.11 -14.40 10.43
N VAL A 23 -3.57 -13.19 10.45
CA VAL A 23 -3.72 -12.23 9.35
C VAL A 23 -3.04 -12.76 8.09
N THR A 24 -1.79 -13.23 8.19
CA THR A 24 -1.07 -13.80 7.04
C THR A 24 -1.83 -14.97 6.41
N ALA A 25 -2.39 -15.87 7.22
CA ALA A 25 -3.21 -16.97 6.73
C ALA A 25 -4.49 -16.50 6.03
N ALA A 26 -5.20 -15.53 6.59
CA ALA A 26 -6.39 -14.95 5.98
C ALA A 26 -6.06 -14.19 4.67
N VAL A 27 -4.97 -13.44 4.63
CA VAL A 27 -4.49 -12.74 3.44
C VAL A 27 -4.18 -13.73 2.31
N ALA A 28 -3.51 -14.84 2.60
CA ALA A 28 -3.23 -15.88 1.61
C ALA A 28 -4.52 -16.42 0.97
N LEU A 29 -5.54 -16.70 1.79
CA LEU A 29 -6.85 -17.16 1.29
C LEU A 29 -7.54 -16.09 0.43
N ILE A 30 -7.48 -14.82 0.82
CA ILE A 30 -8.03 -13.70 0.04
C ILE A 30 -7.31 -13.58 -1.31
N ASP A 31 -5.98 -13.72 -1.32
CA ASP A 31 -5.17 -13.65 -2.54
C ASP A 31 -5.44 -14.83 -3.48
N GLU A 32 -5.81 -15.99 -2.94
CA GLU A 32 -6.32 -17.15 -3.69
C GLU A 32 -7.77 -16.96 -4.19
N GLY A 33 -8.40 -15.83 -3.88
CA GLY A 33 -9.75 -15.48 -4.33
C GLY A 33 -10.88 -15.92 -3.40
N ALA A 34 -10.57 -16.40 -2.19
CA ALA A 34 -11.61 -16.74 -1.22
C ALA A 34 -12.33 -15.48 -0.71
N THR A 35 -13.66 -15.53 -0.68
CA THR A 35 -14.47 -14.42 -0.15
C THR A 35 -14.49 -14.42 1.38
N ILE A 36 -14.70 -13.25 1.99
CA ILE A 36 -14.79 -13.12 3.45
C ILE A 36 -15.84 -14.07 4.06
N PRO A 37 -17.08 -14.18 3.54
CA PRO A 37 -18.06 -15.12 4.07
C PRO A 37 -17.62 -16.59 3.94
N PHE A 38 -16.91 -16.94 2.87
CA PHE A 38 -16.37 -18.28 2.68
C PHE A 38 -15.28 -18.60 3.71
N ILE A 39 -14.35 -17.67 3.95
CA ILE A 39 -13.27 -17.85 4.94
C ILE A 39 -13.87 -18.00 6.34
N ALA A 40 -14.78 -17.11 6.73
CA ALA A 40 -15.42 -17.11 8.04
C ALA A 40 -16.16 -18.44 8.32
N ARG A 41 -16.80 -19.02 7.30
CA ARG A 41 -17.60 -20.24 7.43
C ARG A 41 -16.82 -21.53 7.28
N TYR A 42 -15.83 -21.59 6.39
CA TYR A 42 -15.20 -22.84 5.96
C TYR A 42 -13.69 -22.91 6.20
N ARG A 43 -13.03 -21.80 6.61
CA ARG A 43 -11.57 -21.76 6.82
C ARG A 43 -11.18 -21.26 8.22
N LYS A 44 -12.09 -21.40 9.20
CA LYS A 44 -11.89 -20.95 10.57
C LYS A 44 -10.63 -21.51 11.22
N GLU A 45 -10.33 -22.79 11.01
CA GLU A 45 -9.12 -23.42 11.56
C GLU A 45 -7.83 -22.86 10.95
N VAL A 46 -7.85 -22.55 9.65
CA VAL A 46 -6.69 -21.99 8.93
C VAL A 46 -6.36 -20.59 9.41
N THR A 47 -7.38 -19.77 9.70
CA THR A 47 -7.21 -18.41 10.23
C THR A 47 -7.05 -18.38 11.75
N GLY A 48 -7.04 -19.53 12.43
CA GLY A 48 -6.96 -19.61 13.88
C GLY A 48 -8.16 -18.98 14.60
N GLY A 49 -9.33 -19.00 13.97
CA GLY A 49 -10.58 -18.60 14.61
C GLY A 49 -11.06 -17.17 14.35
N LEU A 50 -10.49 -16.45 13.37
CA LEU A 50 -10.96 -15.10 13.03
C LEU A 50 -12.46 -15.10 12.71
N ASP A 51 -13.21 -14.21 13.34
CA ASP A 51 -14.64 -14.06 13.11
C ASP A 51 -14.98 -13.16 11.89
N ASP A 52 -16.26 -13.08 11.53
CA ASP A 52 -16.73 -12.32 10.37
C ASP A 52 -16.40 -10.82 10.48
N THR A 53 -16.48 -10.24 11.68
CA THR A 53 -16.18 -8.82 11.90
C THR A 53 -14.69 -8.56 11.70
N GLN A 54 -13.82 -9.39 12.31
CA GLN A 54 -12.38 -9.32 12.14
C GLN A 54 -11.95 -9.49 10.68
N LEU A 55 -12.54 -10.45 9.96
CA LEU A 55 -12.21 -10.71 8.56
C LEU A 55 -12.66 -9.58 7.62
N ARG A 56 -13.81 -8.94 7.88
CA ARG A 56 -14.23 -7.75 7.11
C ARG A 56 -13.27 -6.59 7.30
N THR A 57 -12.93 -6.27 8.55
CA THR A 57 -11.97 -5.21 8.86
C THR A 57 -10.60 -5.52 8.24
N LEU A 58 -10.12 -6.76 8.36
CA LEU A 58 -8.89 -7.20 7.71
C LEU A 58 -8.91 -6.95 6.20
N GLY A 59 -9.99 -7.33 5.51
CA GLY A 59 -10.13 -7.14 4.07
C GLY A 59 -10.06 -5.67 3.65
N GLU A 60 -10.80 -4.80 4.34
CA GLU A 60 -10.80 -3.35 4.08
C GLU A 60 -9.41 -2.73 4.32
N ARG A 61 -8.77 -3.10 5.43
CA ARG A 61 -7.45 -2.58 5.81
C ARG A 61 -6.35 -3.09 4.88
N LEU A 62 -6.42 -4.35 4.46
CA LEU A 62 -5.50 -4.92 3.48
C LEU A 62 -5.51 -4.14 2.16
N ILE A 63 -6.70 -3.83 1.64
CA ILE A 63 -6.84 -3.03 0.41
C ILE A 63 -6.23 -1.64 0.62
N TYR A 64 -6.60 -0.94 1.69
CA TYR A 64 -6.08 0.39 1.97
C TYR A 64 -4.54 0.43 2.06
N LEU A 65 -3.95 -0.53 2.78
CA LEU A 65 -2.51 -0.58 2.99
C LEU A 65 -1.76 -1.00 1.72
N ARG A 66 -2.28 -1.94 0.92
CA ARG A 66 -1.70 -2.30 -0.38
C ARG A 66 -1.70 -1.13 -1.35
N ASP A 67 -2.78 -0.37 -1.42
CA ASP A 67 -2.85 0.85 -2.22
C ASP A 67 -1.83 1.89 -1.75
N MET A 68 -1.64 2.00 -0.44
CA MET A 68 -0.66 2.93 0.14
C MET A 68 0.78 2.53 -0.21
N GLU A 69 1.13 1.24 -0.11
CA GLU A 69 2.45 0.75 -0.52
C GLU A 69 2.68 0.90 -2.03
N SER A 70 1.70 0.56 -2.85
CA SER A 70 1.76 0.80 -4.31
C SER A 70 1.98 2.28 -4.64
N ARG A 71 1.33 3.18 -3.88
CA ARG A 71 1.54 4.62 -4.02
C ARG A 71 2.93 5.04 -3.55
N ARG A 72 3.44 4.46 -2.46
CA ARG A 72 4.80 4.67 -1.95
C ARG A 72 5.83 4.33 -3.02
N ASP A 73 5.72 3.16 -3.64
CA ASP A 73 6.61 2.70 -4.72
C ASP A 73 6.58 3.67 -5.91
N THR A 74 5.38 4.08 -6.34
CA THR A 74 5.22 5.06 -7.43
C THR A 74 5.92 6.39 -7.12
N ILE A 75 5.86 6.85 -5.87
CA ILE A 75 6.51 8.09 -5.42
C ILE A 75 8.03 7.92 -5.42
N VAL A 76 8.55 6.80 -4.89
CA VAL A 76 9.97 6.47 -4.90
C VAL A 76 10.50 6.47 -6.33
N ASP A 77 9.88 5.71 -7.23
CA ASP A 77 10.27 5.62 -8.64
C ASP A 77 10.24 7.00 -9.33
N SER A 78 9.21 7.80 -9.06
CA SER A 78 9.08 9.14 -9.64
C SER A 78 10.17 10.10 -9.18
N ILE A 79 10.65 9.98 -7.94
CA ILE A 79 11.71 10.83 -7.38
C ILE A 79 13.09 10.33 -7.81
N GLU A 80 13.31 9.00 -7.80
CA GLU A 80 14.54 8.35 -8.26
C GLU A 80 14.80 8.64 -9.75
N SER A 81 13.77 8.55 -10.60
CA SER A 81 13.88 8.90 -12.03
C SER A 81 14.21 10.36 -12.31
N GLN A 82 14.00 11.26 -11.34
CA GLN A 82 14.44 12.66 -11.41
C GLN A 82 15.86 12.88 -10.89
N GLY A 83 16.52 11.85 -10.35
CA GLY A 83 17.82 11.95 -9.70
C GLY A 83 17.79 12.77 -8.40
N LYS A 84 16.62 12.90 -7.76
CA LYS A 84 16.42 13.73 -6.56
C LYS A 84 16.29 12.94 -5.27
N MET A 85 16.36 11.61 -5.34
CA MET A 85 16.25 10.76 -4.16
C MET A 85 17.48 10.92 -3.26
N THR A 86 17.24 11.09 -1.96
CA THR A 86 18.27 11.09 -0.93
C THR A 86 17.91 10.04 0.12
N ASP A 87 18.90 9.56 0.89
CA ASP A 87 18.64 8.59 1.95
C ASP A 87 17.66 9.11 3.00
N GLU A 88 17.72 10.42 3.29
CA GLU A 88 16.80 11.08 4.21
C GLU A 88 15.38 11.10 3.67
N LEU A 89 15.21 11.48 2.40
CA LEU A 89 13.90 11.47 1.75
C LEU A 89 13.32 10.06 1.66
N LYS A 90 14.16 9.07 1.35
CA LYS A 90 13.77 7.66 1.34
C LYS A 90 13.28 7.23 2.71
N ARG A 91 13.99 7.55 3.79
CA ARG A 91 13.55 7.29 5.17
C ARG A 91 12.20 7.93 5.48
N GLN A 92 12.02 9.21 5.13
CA GLN A 92 10.73 9.90 5.35
C GLN A 92 9.59 9.23 4.60
N ILE A 93 9.82 8.85 3.34
CA ILE A 93 8.84 8.13 2.54
C ILE A 93 8.46 6.81 3.19
N PHE A 94 9.42 5.98 3.68
CA PHE A 94 9.12 4.69 4.33
C PHE A 94 8.56 4.81 5.75
N ALA A 95 8.79 5.94 6.43
CA ALA A 95 8.22 6.26 7.72
C ALA A 95 6.80 6.84 7.64
N ALA A 96 6.33 7.25 6.46
CA ALA A 96 4.98 7.78 6.31
C ALA A 96 3.93 6.70 6.65
N ASP A 97 3.00 7.06 7.54
CA ASP A 97 1.93 6.19 8.05
C ASP A 97 0.56 6.47 7.42
N THR A 98 0.46 7.49 6.55
CA THR A 98 -0.78 7.81 5.83
C THR A 98 -0.52 8.13 4.36
N LYS A 99 -1.55 7.90 3.51
CA LYS A 99 -1.53 8.34 2.11
C LYS A 99 -1.34 9.86 1.98
N ALA A 100 -1.90 10.65 2.91
CA ALA A 100 -1.75 12.11 2.90
C ALA A 100 -0.29 12.54 3.12
N THR A 101 0.37 11.97 4.13
CA THR A 101 1.78 12.22 4.40
C THR A 101 2.67 11.84 3.20
N LEU A 102 2.37 10.74 2.52
CA LEU A 102 3.06 10.37 1.28
C LEU A 102 2.90 11.45 0.19
N GLU A 103 1.68 11.96 -0.01
CA GLU A 103 1.44 13.03 -0.99
C GLU A 103 2.13 14.34 -0.62
N ASP A 104 2.15 14.71 0.66
CA ASP A 104 2.81 15.92 1.14
C ASP A 104 4.33 15.85 0.90
N ILE A 105 4.95 14.70 1.18
CA ILE A 105 6.37 14.46 0.88
C ILE A 105 6.61 14.52 -0.64
N TYR A 106 5.71 13.96 -1.44
CA TYR A 106 5.85 13.91 -2.90
C TYR A 106 5.60 15.26 -3.58
N LEU A 107 4.84 16.17 -2.95
CA LEU A 107 4.35 17.41 -3.57
C LEU A 107 5.44 18.25 -4.26
N PRO A 108 6.65 18.46 -3.67
CA PRO A 108 7.73 19.23 -4.32
C PRO A 108 8.34 18.54 -5.55
N TYR A 109 8.17 17.22 -5.67
CA TYR A 109 8.75 16.39 -6.71
C TYR A 109 7.75 16.01 -7.80
N LYS A 110 6.45 16.24 -7.58
CA LYS A 110 5.40 15.92 -8.52
C LYS A 110 5.66 16.59 -9.88
N PRO A 111 5.85 15.83 -10.97
CA PRO A 111 6.10 16.39 -12.29
C PRO A 111 4.98 17.35 -12.69
N LYS A 112 5.36 18.56 -13.10
CA LYS A 112 4.39 19.52 -13.64
C LYS A 112 3.86 18.96 -14.97
N ARG A 113 2.54 18.91 -15.12
CA ARG A 113 1.91 18.52 -16.40
C ARG A 113 2.43 19.42 -17.50
N ARG A 114 3.17 18.83 -18.46
CA ARG A 114 3.55 19.50 -19.69
C ARG A 114 2.30 19.74 -20.52
N THR A 115 2.01 21.00 -20.83
CA THR A 115 0.86 21.32 -21.69
C THR A 115 1.19 20.99 -23.14
N ARG A 116 0.18 20.73 -23.98
CA ARG A 116 0.37 20.53 -25.43
C ARG A 116 1.13 21.70 -26.06
N ALA A 117 0.90 22.93 -25.57
CA ALA A 117 1.60 24.13 -26.01
C ALA A 117 3.09 24.17 -25.60
N GLN A 118 3.47 23.59 -24.46
CA GLN A 118 4.88 23.44 -24.07
C GLN A 118 5.57 22.41 -24.96
N ILE A 119 4.90 21.28 -25.23
CA ILE A 119 5.43 20.23 -26.11
C ILE A 119 5.59 20.74 -27.56
N ALA A 120 4.65 21.55 -28.05
CA ALA A 120 4.73 22.17 -29.36
C ALA A 120 5.91 23.16 -29.47
N ARG A 121 6.11 24.04 -28.47
CA ARG A 121 7.26 24.95 -28.43
C ARG A 121 8.60 24.22 -28.34
N GLU A 122 8.71 23.17 -27.52
CA GLU A 122 9.92 22.34 -27.43
C GLU A 122 10.24 21.62 -28.77
N ARG A 123 9.25 21.38 -29.62
CA ARG A 123 9.40 20.78 -30.95
C ARG A 123 9.51 21.80 -32.10
N GLY A 124 9.58 23.10 -31.79
CA GLY A 124 9.65 24.16 -32.80
C GLY A 124 8.36 24.36 -33.60
N LEU A 125 7.21 23.92 -33.06
CA LEU A 125 5.88 24.00 -33.68
C LEU A 125 5.03 25.14 -33.07
N GLY A 126 5.67 26.14 -32.48
CA GLY A 126 5.04 27.22 -31.70
C GLY A 126 4.94 28.54 -32.45
#